data_AF-A0A818WV70-F1
#
_entry.id   AF-A0A818WV70-F1
#
_cell.length_a   1.000
_cell.length_b   1.000
_cell.length_c   1.000
_cell.angle_alpha   90.00
_cell.angle_beta   90.00
_cell.angle_gamma   90.00
#
_symmetry.space_group_name_H-M   'P 1'
#
loop_
_entity.id
_entity.type
_entity.pdbx_description
1 polymer ?
#
loop_
_entity_poly.entity_id
_entity_poly.type
_entity_poly.pdbx_seq_one_letter_code
_entity_poly.pdbx_strand_id
1 'polypeptide(L)'
;MLNNPIIIQGAPNETRPIIQGPVASASAQNIINIQGSNFMVKGIAFTKGSRGIRLGPNVIKNAVFDDIFIYNITGTAISANDAGNEYSNITLRNSEITNTNTMANTTGECVYFGCSNDACRIRDSIIEHNYCHDTLNSAGGSRAGFQVKSGSYNVIIRNNVCYKVVGPCIIVYDDYDRGRNLIDGNLAIYAGTADLGIQCTSGATITNNIVINASASIYNNAINGALDATGIQVNGTFGVSSNVFVDATADKLYPAVNSPLINKGANPLNQVLYDYNGMQRSNTTPTVGAYEYSTTNNPGCAITYSFKCGSSTAAVPQYPLFP
;
A
#
# COMPACT_ATOMS: atom_id res chain seq x y z
N MET A 1 -4.07 3.52 -19.81
CA MET A 1 -2.92 4.40 -20.17
C MET A 1 -3.34 5.87 -20.11
N LEU A 2 -2.54 6.75 -19.48
CA LEU A 2 -2.81 8.19 -19.50
C LEU A 2 -2.64 8.73 -20.93
N ASN A 3 -3.58 9.56 -21.41
CA ASN A 3 -3.49 10.20 -22.72
C ASN A 3 -2.78 11.56 -22.59
N ASN A 4 -1.64 11.74 -23.26
CA ASN A 4 -0.81 12.96 -23.23
C ASN A 4 -0.53 13.52 -21.81
N PRO A 5 0.00 12.72 -20.86
CA PRO A 5 0.28 13.20 -19.51
C PRO A 5 1.48 14.16 -19.45
N ILE A 6 1.50 15.02 -18.43
CA ILE A 6 2.73 15.67 -17.99
C ILE A 6 3.58 14.61 -17.28
N ILE A 7 4.79 14.34 -17.76
CA ILE A 7 5.69 13.34 -17.16
C ILE A 7 6.81 14.06 -16.40
N ILE A 8 6.96 13.73 -15.12
CA ILE A 8 8.03 14.19 -14.23
C ILE A 8 8.82 12.96 -13.81
N GLN A 9 10.06 12.82 -14.28
CA GLN A 9 10.87 11.63 -14.00
C GLN A 9 12.35 11.96 -13.90
N GLY A 10 13.10 11.07 -13.22
CA GLY A 10 14.56 11.06 -13.31
C GLY A 10 15.03 10.71 -14.72
N ALA A 11 16.19 11.23 -15.10
CA ALA A 11 16.79 10.90 -16.38
C ALA A 11 17.20 9.41 -16.41
N PRO A 12 17.06 8.72 -17.56
CA PRO A 12 17.47 7.32 -17.67
C PRO A 12 18.96 7.14 -17.34
N ASN A 13 19.28 6.05 -16.64
CA ASN A 13 20.65 5.67 -16.23
C ASN A 13 21.35 6.67 -15.29
N GLU A 14 20.62 7.61 -14.70
CA GLU A 14 21.13 8.47 -13.64
C GLU A 14 20.73 7.97 -12.26
N THR A 15 21.41 8.48 -11.23
CA THR A 15 21.00 8.25 -9.85
C THR A 15 19.62 8.88 -9.63
N ARG A 16 18.77 8.19 -8.87
CA ARG A 16 17.41 8.65 -8.53
C ARG A 16 17.47 10.09 -7.98
N PRO A 17 16.82 11.07 -8.64
CA PRO A 17 16.80 12.43 -8.15
C PRO A 17 16.05 12.52 -6.83
N ILE A 18 16.51 13.42 -5.95
CA ILE A 18 15.95 13.64 -4.62
C ILE A 18 15.37 15.06 -4.56
N ILE A 19 14.07 15.18 -4.34
CA ILE A 19 13.41 16.44 -4.00
C ILE A 19 13.36 16.54 -2.48
N GLN A 20 14.14 17.46 -1.94
CA GLN A 20 14.28 17.63 -0.50
C GLN A 20 13.50 18.85 0.00
N GLY A 21 12.60 18.65 0.95
CA GLY A 21 11.92 19.73 1.65
C GLY A 21 12.82 20.46 2.65
N PRO A 22 12.31 21.52 3.31
CA PRO A 22 12.99 22.14 4.45
C PRO A 22 13.21 21.12 5.58
N VAL A 23 14.10 21.45 6.53
CA VAL A 23 14.38 20.59 7.70
C VAL A 23 13.07 20.13 8.33
N ALA A 24 12.99 18.84 8.63
CA ALA A 24 11.79 18.21 9.17
C ALA A 24 11.34 18.92 10.45
N SER A 25 10.16 19.52 10.40
CA SER A 25 9.48 20.14 11.53
C SER A 25 7.97 20.11 11.33
N ALA A 26 7.20 20.18 12.41
CA ALA A 26 5.74 20.20 12.32
C ALA A 26 5.19 21.44 11.58
N SER A 27 5.96 22.53 11.53
CA SER A 27 5.64 23.78 10.82
C SER A 27 6.27 23.89 9.43
N ALA A 28 6.97 22.85 8.97
CA ALA A 28 7.60 22.83 7.67
C ALA A 28 6.56 22.90 6.53
N GLN A 29 6.99 23.40 5.37
CA GLN A 29 6.20 23.28 4.15
C GLN A 29 6.17 21.82 3.67
N ASN A 30 5.11 21.47 2.94
CA ASN A 30 5.05 20.21 2.20
C ASN A 30 6.22 20.18 1.19
N ILE A 31 6.76 19.01 0.85
CA ILE A 31 7.83 18.92 -0.15
C ILE A 31 7.30 19.37 -1.51
N ILE A 32 6.10 18.89 -1.88
CA ILE A 32 5.42 19.32 -3.10
C ILE A 32 3.90 19.39 -2.90
N ASN A 33 3.30 20.45 -3.44
CA ASN A 33 1.86 20.56 -3.65
C ASN A 33 1.59 20.47 -5.16
N ILE A 34 0.85 19.46 -5.58
CA ILE A 34 0.43 19.31 -6.98
C ILE A 34 -1.02 19.74 -7.07
N GLN A 35 -1.35 20.58 -8.06
CA GLN A 35 -2.67 21.20 -8.22
C GLN A 35 -3.32 20.93 -9.58
N GLY A 36 -2.63 20.16 -10.45
CA GLY A 36 -3.07 19.82 -11.80
C GLY A 36 -3.41 18.34 -11.96
N SER A 37 -4.13 18.02 -13.02
CA SER A 37 -4.53 16.65 -13.41
C SER A 37 -3.70 16.14 -14.58
N ASN A 38 -3.81 14.84 -14.90
CA ASN A 38 -3.17 14.19 -16.04
C ASN A 38 -1.64 14.24 -16.01
N PHE A 39 -1.05 13.63 -14.98
CA PHE A 39 0.41 13.59 -14.82
C PHE A 39 0.92 12.24 -14.34
N MET A 40 2.21 12.01 -14.56
CA MET A 40 2.97 10.91 -14.00
C MET A 40 4.21 11.42 -13.29
N VAL A 41 4.46 10.94 -12.07
CA VAL A 41 5.71 11.10 -11.33
C VAL A 41 6.38 9.74 -11.22
N LYS A 42 7.62 9.61 -11.71
CA LYS A 42 8.31 8.32 -11.74
C LYS A 42 9.77 8.38 -11.35
N GLY A 43 10.20 7.44 -10.50
CA GLY A 43 11.63 7.26 -10.22
C GLY A 43 12.24 8.46 -9.49
N ILE A 44 11.50 9.05 -8.54
CA ILE A 44 11.92 10.23 -7.77
C ILE A 44 11.84 9.93 -6.28
N ALA A 45 12.84 10.39 -5.52
CA ALA A 45 12.83 10.32 -4.07
C ALA A 45 12.40 11.66 -3.44
N PHE A 46 11.71 11.60 -2.31
CA PHE A 46 11.19 12.73 -1.54
C PHE A 46 11.58 12.58 -0.08
N THR A 47 12.14 13.63 0.52
CA THR A 47 12.55 13.58 1.94
C THR A 47 12.43 14.91 2.68
N LYS A 48 12.34 14.85 4.02
CA LYS A 48 12.14 15.98 4.94
C LYS A 48 10.76 16.65 4.78
N GLY A 49 10.64 17.94 5.08
CA GLY A 49 9.38 18.68 5.02
C GLY A 49 8.33 18.23 6.06
N SER A 50 7.13 18.79 5.94
CA SER A 50 5.97 18.36 6.75
C SER A 50 5.30 17.15 6.12
N ARG A 51 4.52 17.33 5.05
CA ARG A 51 4.01 16.23 4.20
C ARG A 51 4.93 16.01 3.01
N GLY A 52 4.97 14.79 2.48
CA GLY A 52 5.69 14.50 1.25
C GLY A 52 5.01 15.13 0.03
N ILE A 53 4.00 14.46 -0.50
CA ILE A 53 3.23 14.87 -1.67
C ILE A 53 1.81 15.21 -1.23
N ARG A 54 1.36 16.43 -1.53
CA ARG A 54 -0.05 16.83 -1.35
C ARG A 54 -0.72 17.03 -2.70
N LEU A 55 -1.82 16.33 -2.91
CA LEU A 55 -2.74 16.50 -4.03
C LEU A 55 -3.84 17.48 -3.62
N GLY A 56 -3.78 18.70 -4.16
CA GLY A 56 -4.72 19.76 -3.82
C GLY A 56 -4.06 21.14 -3.70
N PRO A 57 -4.86 22.22 -3.60
CA PRO A 57 -6.25 22.24 -3.14
C PRO A 57 -7.34 22.08 -4.22
N ASN A 58 -6.99 21.81 -5.47
CA ASN A 58 -7.96 21.56 -6.54
C ASN A 58 -8.26 20.07 -6.71
N VAL A 59 -9.37 19.78 -7.41
CA VAL A 59 -9.69 18.44 -7.93
C VAL A 59 -8.53 17.93 -8.79
N ILE A 60 -8.03 16.73 -8.46
CA ILE A 60 -7.03 16.02 -9.26
C ILE A 60 -7.63 14.76 -9.83
N LYS A 61 -7.42 14.57 -11.13
CA LYS A 61 -7.79 13.37 -11.88
C LYS A 61 -6.59 12.83 -12.65
N ASN A 62 -6.56 11.52 -12.88
CA ASN A 62 -5.61 10.87 -13.80
C ASN A 62 -4.15 11.13 -13.38
N ALA A 63 -3.76 10.68 -12.19
CA ALA A 63 -2.41 10.84 -11.68
C ALA A 63 -1.76 9.48 -11.44
N VAL A 64 -0.50 9.33 -11.85
CA VAL A 64 0.27 8.10 -11.59
C VAL A 64 1.55 8.43 -10.83
N PHE A 65 1.77 7.74 -9.73
CA PHE A 65 3.02 7.69 -8.98
C PHE A 65 3.59 6.29 -9.12
N ASP A 66 4.76 6.16 -9.71
CA ASP A 66 5.38 4.86 -10.02
C ASP A 66 6.85 4.87 -9.60
N ASP A 67 7.29 3.87 -8.85
CA ASP A 67 8.70 3.79 -8.39
C ASP A 67 9.17 5.07 -7.67
N ILE A 68 8.35 5.64 -6.79
CA ILE A 68 8.77 6.75 -5.94
C ILE A 68 9.26 6.25 -4.58
N PHE A 69 10.15 7.02 -3.96
CA PHE A 69 10.67 6.72 -2.62
C PHE A 69 10.43 7.90 -1.68
N ILE A 70 9.59 7.75 -0.67
CA ILE A 70 9.31 8.81 0.31
C ILE A 70 9.87 8.40 1.67
N TYR A 71 10.79 9.18 2.22
CA TYR A 71 11.46 8.80 3.46
C TYR A 71 11.81 9.99 4.36
N ASN A 72 11.87 9.75 5.67
CA ASN A 72 12.27 10.73 6.69
C ASN A 72 11.44 12.01 6.60
N ILE A 73 10.13 11.88 6.74
CA ILE A 73 9.19 12.99 6.66
C ILE A 73 8.47 13.19 7.98
N THR A 74 8.09 14.43 8.28
CA THR A 74 7.48 14.75 9.56
C THR A 74 6.05 14.21 9.70
N GLY A 75 5.28 14.19 8.61
CA GLY A 75 3.86 13.89 8.58
C GLY A 75 3.52 12.71 7.66
N THR A 76 2.38 12.83 6.99
CA THR A 76 1.91 11.90 5.96
C THR A 76 2.75 11.97 4.67
N ALA A 77 3.03 10.83 4.06
CA ALA A 77 3.85 10.74 2.85
C ALA A 77 3.14 11.19 1.58
N ILE A 78 1.97 10.65 1.27
CA ILE A 78 1.14 11.16 0.18
C ILE A 78 -0.29 11.36 0.66
N SER A 79 -0.86 12.51 0.32
CA SER A 79 -2.18 12.91 0.78
C SER A 79 -3.05 13.52 -0.32
N ALA A 80 -4.33 13.18 -0.29
CA ALA A 80 -5.39 13.76 -1.10
C ALA A 80 -6.59 14.02 -0.18
N ASN A 81 -6.51 15.09 0.61
CA ASN A 81 -7.33 15.28 1.79
C ASN A 81 -7.77 16.74 2.03
N ASP A 82 -7.97 17.51 0.96
CA ASP A 82 -8.51 18.85 1.06
C ASP A 82 -10.04 18.84 0.91
N ALA A 83 -10.75 19.34 1.93
CA ALA A 83 -12.20 19.37 1.98
C ALA A 83 -12.83 20.04 0.75
N GLY A 84 -13.97 19.52 0.30
CA GLY A 84 -14.69 19.97 -0.89
C GLY A 84 -14.23 19.34 -2.20
N ASN A 85 -13.14 18.56 -2.19
CA ASN A 85 -12.60 17.94 -3.41
C ASN A 85 -13.01 16.47 -3.56
N GLU A 86 -13.02 16.04 -4.83
CA GLU A 86 -13.08 14.63 -5.20
C GLU A 86 -11.89 14.33 -6.10
N TYR A 87 -11.10 13.34 -5.71
CA TYR A 87 -9.92 12.86 -6.44
C TYR A 87 -10.27 11.54 -7.14
N SER A 88 -9.86 11.37 -8.39
CA SER A 88 -10.24 10.16 -9.14
C SER A 88 -9.15 9.65 -10.07
N ASN A 89 -9.09 8.34 -10.29
CA ASN A 89 -8.09 7.72 -11.18
C ASN A 89 -6.65 8.08 -10.76
N ILE A 90 -6.37 7.86 -9.48
CA ILE A 90 -5.04 8.02 -8.89
C ILE A 90 -4.43 6.63 -8.72
N THR A 91 -3.25 6.41 -9.29
CA THR A 91 -2.50 5.18 -9.13
C THR A 91 -1.21 5.46 -8.36
N LEU A 92 -1.00 4.78 -7.23
CA LEU A 92 0.27 4.70 -6.53
C LEU A 92 0.79 3.27 -6.62
N ARG A 93 1.94 3.08 -7.25
CA ARG A 93 2.50 1.74 -7.42
C ARG A 93 4.02 1.65 -7.34
N ASN A 94 4.51 0.44 -7.06
CA ASN A 94 5.93 0.10 -7.01
C ASN A 94 6.76 1.02 -6.13
N SER A 95 6.14 1.66 -5.14
CA SER A 95 6.75 2.74 -4.38
C SER A 95 7.13 2.28 -2.98
N GLU A 96 8.16 2.91 -2.43
CA GLU A 96 8.62 2.67 -1.07
C GLU A 96 8.37 3.90 -0.21
N ILE A 97 7.83 3.69 0.98
CA ILE A 97 7.52 4.74 1.94
C ILE A 97 8.00 4.29 3.32
N THR A 98 8.86 5.09 3.95
CA THR A 98 9.44 4.73 5.24
C THR A 98 9.70 5.93 6.14
N ASN A 99 9.85 5.68 7.45
CA ASN A 99 10.21 6.70 8.44
C ASN A 99 9.35 7.96 8.32
N THR A 100 8.03 7.79 8.24
CA THR A 100 7.05 8.86 8.40
C THR A 100 6.89 9.17 9.90
N ASN A 101 6.23 10.29 10.25
CA ASN A 101 6.07 10.70 11.64
C ASN A 101 7.43 10.93 12.35
N THR A 102 8.37 11.64 11.74
CA THR A 102 9.69 11.88 12.39
C THR A 102 9.62 12.84 13.59
N MET A 103 8.45 13.38 13.92
CA MET A 103 8.24 14.30 15.05
C MET A 103 7.00 13.89 15.85
N ALA A 104 7.01 14.17 17.15
CA ALA A 104 5.85 13.90 18.01
C ALA A 104 4.62 14.71 17.61
N ASN A 105 3.43 14.11 17.80
CA ASN A 105 2.11 14.70 17.61
C ASN A 105 1.79 15.10 16.17
N THR A 106 2.43 14.46 15.18
CA THR A 106 2.10 14.64 13.76
C THR A 106 1.33 13.43 13.23
N THR A 107 0.79 13.53 12.01
CA THR A 107 0.28 12.34 11.31
C THR A 107 1.44 11.50 10.78
N GLY A 108 1.18 10.26 10.38
CA GLY A 108 2.26 9.32 10.02
C GLY A 108 1.93 8.33 8.92
N GLU A 109 0.86 8.55 8.15
CA GLU A 109 0.43 7.56 7.18
C GLU A 109 1.35 7.52 5.96
N CYS A 110 1.55 6.32 5.40
CA CYS A 110 2.18 6.21 4.09
C CYS A 110 1.24 6.80 3.03
N VAL A 111 -0.06 6.50 3.12
CA VAL A 111 -1.10 7.08 2.25
C VAL A 111 -2.28 7.56 3.07
N TYR A 112 -2.71 8.79 2.85
CA TYR A 112 -3.95 9.36 3.40
C TYR A 112 -4.82 9.91 2.29
N PHE A 113 -5.85 9.16 1.90
CA PHE A 113 -6.79 9.58 0.86
C PHE A 113 -8.21 9.78 1.39
N GLY A 114 -8.86 10.85 0.94
CA GLY A 114 -10.17 11.29 1.41
C GLY A 114 -10.10 12.10 2.70
N CYS A 115 -11.27 12.45 3.25
CA CYS A 115 -11.40 13.23 4.48
C CYS A 115 -12.35 12.54 5.47
N SER A 116 -12.16 12.86 6.77
CA SER A 116 -13.15 12.52 7.79
C SER A 116 -14.53 13.09 7.44
N ASN A 117 -15.58 12.37 7.85
CA ASN A 117 -16.99 12.77 7.64
C ASN A 117 -17.35 13.02 6.17
N ASP A 118 -16.66 12.35 5.24
CA ASP A 118 -16.97 12.44 3.80
C ASP A 118 -16.84 13.88 3.25
N ALA A 119 -15.98 14.70 3.87
CA ALA A 119 -15.75 16.09 3.46
C ALA A 119 -14.96 16.19 2.14
N CYS A 120 -14.26 15.13 1.74
CA CYS A 120 -13.59 14.96 0.46
C CYS A 120 -13.38 13.46 0.22
N ARG A 121 -13.24 13.05 -1.04
CA ARG A 121 -13.27 11.63 -1.44
C ARG A 121 -12.15 11.30 -2.39
N ILE A 122 -11.67 10.07 -2.34
CA ILE A 122 -10.97 9.45 -3.47
C ILE A 122 -11.85 8.36 -4.09
N ARG A 123 -11.78 8.18 -5.41
CA ARG A 123 -12.46 7.08 -6.09
C ARG A 123 -11.73 6.55 -7.31
N ASP A 124 -12.14 5.36 -7.76
CA ASP A 124 -11.66 4.72 -8.98
C ASP A 124 -10.12 4.72 -9.04
N SER A 125 -9.48 4.34 -7.93
CA SER A 125 -8.05 4.57 -7.69
C SER A 125 -7.37 3.27 -7.24
N ILE A 126 -6.06 3.18 -7.47
CA ILE A 126 -5.28 1.97 -7.24
C ILE A 126 -4.07 2.27 -6.35
N ILE A 127 -3.89 1.46 -5.32
CA ILE A 127 -2.71 1.44 -4.46
C ILE A 127 -2.14 0.02 -4.53
N GLU A 128 -1.07 -0.21 -5.30
CA GLU A 128 -0.56 -1.55 -5.55
C GLU A 128 0.96 -1.72 -5.50
N HIS A 129 1.44 -2.88 -5.09
CA HIS A 129 2.87 -3.23 -5.12
C HIS A 129 3.79 -2.26 -4.35
N ASN A 130 3.24 -1.56 -3.36
CA ASN A 130 4.00 -0.61 -2.54
C ASN A 130 4.54 -1.26 -1.28
N TYR A 131 5.60 -0.67 -0.73
CA TYR A 131 6.23 -1.08 0.52
C TYR A 131 6.16 0.07 1.53
N CYS A 132 5.40 -0.11 2.61
CA CYS A 132 5.29 0.85 3.70
C CYS A 132 5.96 0.27 4.95
N HIS A 133 7.01 0.89 5.48
CA HIS A 133 7.72 0.29 6.60
C HIS A 133 8.41 1.26 7.56
N ASP A 134 8.72 0.75 8.75
CA ASP A 134 9.45 1.46 9.81
C ASP A 134 8.81 2.81 10.19
N THR A 135 7.47 2.88 10.16
CA THR A 135 6.69 4.04 10.60
C THR A 135 6.44 3.97 12.12
N LEU A 136 7.55 3.85 12.86
CA LEU A 136 7.58 3.34 14.24
C LEU A 136 7.32 4.37 15.35
N ASN A 137 7.19 5.65 15.02
CA ASN A 137 7.01 6.66 16.07
C ASN A 137 5.63 6.51 16.76
N SER A 138 5.68 6.31 18.07
CA SER A 138 4.52 6.08 18.93
C SER A 138 3.85 7.38 19.43
N ALA A 139 4.37 8.55 19.09
CA ALA A 139 3.91 9.83 19.62
C ALA A 139 2.74 10.47 18.81
N GLY A 140 1.49 10.12 19.15
CA GLY A 140 0.26 10.83 18.70
C GLY A 140 -0.10 10.72 17.20
N GLY A 141 -1.37 10.98 16.84
CA GLY A 141 -1.85 11.03 15.43
C GLY A 141 -2.21 9.68 14.78
N SER A 142 -2.88 9.72 13.62
CA SER A 142 -3.22 8.55 12.78
C SER A 142 -1.98 8.05 12.01
N ARG A 143 -1.79 6.73 11.97
CA ARG A 143 -0.51 6.06 11.68
C ARG A 143 -0.66 4.75 10.91
N ALA A 144 -1.69 4.67 10.08
CA ALA A 144 -1.89 3.52 9.22
C ALA A 144 -0.90 3.52 8.05
N GLY A 145 -0.63 2.37 7.45
CA GLY A 145 0.10 2.31 6.19
C GLY A 145 -0.71 2.97 5.08
N PHE A 146 -1.78 2.30 4.66
CA PHE A 146 -2.65 2.74 3.58
C PHE A 146 -4.04 3.10 4.13
N GLN A 147 -4.35 4.39 4.21
CA GLN A 147 -5.62 4.91 4.73
C GLN A 147 -6.51 5.51 3.65
N VAL A 148 -7.75 5.03 3.58
CA VAL A 148 -8.82 5.54 2.71
C VAL A 148 -10.02 5.92 3.56
N LYS A 149 -10.36 7.20 3.61
CA LYS A 149 -11.38 7.79 4.49
C LYS A 149 -12.81 7.64 3.98
N SER A 150 -13.77 7.88 4.87
CA SER A 150 -15.20 7.71 4.67
C SER A 150 -15.70 8.36 3.38
N GLY A 151 -16.61 7.66 2.70
CA GLY A 151 -17.23 8.03 1.44
C GLY A 151 -16.32 7.90 0.21
N SER A 152 -15.08 7.44 0.37
CA SER A 152 -14.22 7.04 -0.74
C SER A 152 -14.60 5.63 -1.22
N TYR A 153 -14.66 5.40 -2.54
CA TYR A 153 -15.25 4.19 -3.12
C TYR A 153 -14.52 3.73 -4.39
N ASN A 154 -14.70 2.48 -4.81
CA ASN A 154 -13.98 1.89 -5.95
C ASN A 154 -12.45 2.02 -5.85
N VAL A 155 -11.89 1.96 -4.64
CA VAL A 155 -10.44 1.96 -4.41
C VAL A 155 -9.95 0.52 -4.30
N ILE A 156 -8.90 0.18 -5.05
CA ILE A 156 -8.23 -1.11 -4.99
C ILE A 156 -6.92 -0.95 -4.23
N ILE A 157 -6.77 -1.65 -3.11
CA ILE A 157 -5.55 -1.71 -2.31
C ILE A 157 -5.04 -3.15 -2.38
N ARG A 158 -4.00 -3.40 -3.19
CA ARG A 158 -3.57 -4.78 -3.45
C ARG A 158 -2.07 -5.02 -3.51
N ASN A 159 -1.65 -6.23 -3.15
CA ASN A 159 -0.25 -6.66 -3.25
C ASN A 159 0.75 -5.69 -2.61
N ASN A 160 0.32 -4.94 -1.59
CA ASN A 160 1.22 -4.07 -0.84
C ASN A 160 1.81 -4.86 0.33
N VAL A 161 2.98 -4.42 0.78
CA VAL A 161 3.66 -4.96 1.95
C VAL A 161 3.73 -3.86 3.01
N CYS A 162 3.30 -4.17 4.23
CA CYS A 162 3.60 -3.37 5.42
C CYS A 162 4.53 -4.13 6.36
N TYR A 163 5.58 -3.48 6.81
CA TYR A 163 6.53 -4.05 7.77
C TYR A 163 6.84 -3.04 8.88
N LYS A 164 6.61 -3.40 10.15
CA LYS A 164 6.90 -2.48 11.28
C LYS A 164 6.16 -1.13 11.16
N VAL A 165 4.84 -1.22 11.03
CA VAL A 165 3.92 -0.07 11.00
C VAL A 165 3.15 -0.04 12.32
N VAL A 166 3.18 1.08 13.07
CA VAL A 166 2.56 1.11 14.42
C VAL A 166 1.05 0.90 14.36
N GLY A 167 0.37 1.62 13.45
CA GLY A 167 -1.06 1.44 13.21
C GLY A 167 -1.36 0.32 12.21
N PRO A 168 -2.63 0.20 11.78
CA PRO A 168 -3.00 -0.80 10.79
C PRO A 168 -2.21 -0.68 9.49
N CYS A 169 -1.86 -1.80 8.89
CA CYS A 169 -1.29 -1.79 7.54
C CYS A 169 -2.24 -1.12 6.56
N ILE A 170 -3.54 -1.46 6.64
CA ILE A 170 -4.59 -0.91 5.81
C ILE A 170 -5.75 -0.49 6.71
N ILE A 171 -6.27 0.71 6.47
CA ILE A 171 -7.54 1.15 7.05
C ILE A 171 -8.45 1.74 5.98
N VAL A 172 -9.62 1.14 5.79
CA VAL A 172 -10.64 1.61 4.84
C VAL A 172 -11.93 1.91 5.60
N TYR A 173 -12.42 3.13 5.48
CA TYR A 173 -13.69 3.52 6.10
C TYR A 173 -14.86 3.27 5.13
N ASP A 174 -16.08 3.39 5.66
CA ASP A 174 -17.35 3.16 4.96
C ASP A 174 -17.42 3.91 3.62
N ASP A 175 -17.88 3.24 2.56
CA ASP A 175 -18.07 3.79 1.21
C ASP A 175 -19.42 4.53 1.06
N TYR A 176 -20.32 4.37 2.02
CA TYR A 176 -21.73 4.77 1.99
C TYR A 176 -22.47 4.20 0.77
N ASP A 177 -22.23 2.93 0.46
CA ASP A 177 -22.88 2.19 -0.64
C ASP A 177 -22.65 2.80 -2.04
N ARG A 178 -21.63 3.65 -2.21
CA ARG A 178 -21.34 4.32 -3.49
C ARG A 178 -20.57 3.46 -4.47
N GLY A 179 -19.91 2.43 -3.99
CA GLY A 179 -19.04 1.58 -4.78
C GLY A 179 -18.08 0.83 -3.89
N ARG A 180 -17.77 -0.40 -4.27
CA ARG A 180 -17.09 -1.34 -3.38
C ARG A 180 -15.57 -1.14 -3.43
N ASN A 181 -14.98 -0.91 -2.27
CA ASN A 181 -13.53 -0.95 -2.11
C ASN A 181 -13.03 -2.40 -2.11
N LEU A 182 -11.80 -2.64 -2.56
CA LEU A 182 -11.17 -3.96 -2.60
C LEU A 182 -9.83 -3.94 -1.87
N ILE A 183 -9.65 -4.85 -0.92
CA ILE A 183 -8.39 -5.09 -0.20
C ILE A 183 -7.94 -6.52 -0.52
N ASP A 184 -6.97 -6.68 -1.41
CA ASP A 184 -6.63 -8.00 -1.98
C ASP A 184 -5.13 -8.30 -1.99
N GLY A 185 -4.72 -9.49 -1.53
CA GLY A 185 -3.34 -9.95 -1.74
C GLY A 185 -2.27 -9.18 -0.96
N ASN A 186 -2.60 -8.42 0.09
CA ASN A 186 -1.61 -7.65 0.84
C ASN A 186 -0.90 -8.51 1.90
N LEU A 187 0.29 -8.07 2.35
CA LEU A 187 1.06 -8.71 3.40
C LEU A 187 1.37 -7.69 4.52
N ALA A 188 0.85 -7.91 5.72
CA ALA A 188 1.03 -7.07 6.89
C ALA A 188 1.84 -7.83 7.96
N ILE A 189 2.98 -7.29 8.37
CA ILE A 189 3.93 -7.96 9.27
C ILE A 189 4.39 -6.96 10.33
N TYR A 190 4.26 -7.32 11.61
CA TYR A 190 4.52 -6.37 12.70
C TYR A 190 3.81 -5.03 12.47
N ALA A 191 2.64 -5.09 11.84
CA ALA A 191 1.79 -3.94 11.53
C ALA A 191 0.56 -4.00 12.44
N GLY A 192 0.18 -2.88 13.05
CA GLY A 192 -0.87 -2.88 14.05
C GLY A 192 -0.47 -3.64 15.32
N THR A 193 0.77 -3.50 15.79
CA THR A 193 1.20 -4.19 17.04
C THR A 193 0.47 -3.67 18.28
N ALA A 194 -0.15 -2.49 18.19
CA ALA A 194 -1.05 -1.92 19.18
C ALA A 194 -2.50 -1.74 18.65
N ASP A 195 -2.82 -2.31 17.47
CA ASP A 195 -4.09 -2.13 16.76
C ASP A 195 -4.41 -3.36 15.86
N LEU A 196 -5.29 -3.22 14.89
CA LEU A 196 -5.57 -4.26 13.89
C LEU A 196 -4.52 -4.26 12.79
N GLY A 197 -4.21 -5.42 12.21
CA GLY A 197 -3.35 -5.49 11.02
C GLY A 197 -4.03 -4.88 9.80
N ILE A 198 -5.31 -5.19 9.59
CA ILE A 198 -6.18 -4.54 8.60
C ILE A 198 -7.46 -4.11 9.31
N GLN A 199 -7.89 -2.86 9.12
CA GLN A 199 -9.15 -2.36 9.67
C GLN A 199 -10.06 -1.94 8.53
N CYS A 200 -11.31 -2.39 8.53
CA CYS A 200 -12.31 -1.79 7.65
C CYS A 200 -13.66 -1.69 8.36
N THR A 201 -14.33 -0.56 8.24
CA THR A 201 -15.55 -0.29 9.01
C THR A 201 -16.83 -0.75 8.29
N SER A 202 -16.86 -0.68 6.95
CA SER A 202 -17.93 -1.14 6.05
C SER A 202 -17.48 -0.94 4.59
N GLY A 203 -18.18 -1.52 3.61
CA GLY A 203 -18.03 -1.13 2.18
C GLY A 203 -16.83 -1.72 1.42
N ALA A 204 -16.07 -2.65 2.01
CA ALA A 204 -14.95 -3.31 1.33
C ALA A 204 -15.14 -4.82 1.17
N THR A 205 -14.61 -5.35 0.07
CA THR A 205 -14.32 -6.79 -0.06
C THR A 205 -12.85 -7.03 0.30
N ILE A 206 -12.62 -8.02 1.15
CA ILE A 206 -11.29 -8.36 1.67
C ILE A 206 -10.96 -9.81 1.30
N THR A 207 -9.92 -10.02 0.51
CA THR A 207 -9.53 -11.35 0.00
C THR A 207 -8.02 -11.53 -0.01
N ASN A 208 -7.54 -12.77 0.11
CA ASN A 208 -6.14 -13.13 -0.13
C ASN A 208 -5.06 -12.36 0.67
N ASN A 209 -5.40 -11.68 1.77
CA ASN A 209 -4.41 -10.95 2.56
C ASN A 209 -3.73 -11.88 3.57
N ILE A 210 -2.53 -11.52 4.01
CA ILE A 210 -1.81 -12.17 5.10
C ILE A 210 -1.53 -11.13 6.18
N VAL A 211 -1.83 -11.48 7.43
CA VAL A 211 -1.48 -10.67 8.61
C VAL A 211 -0.71 -11.53 9.60
N ILE A 212 0.45 -11.03 10.04
CA ILE A 212 1.38 -11.70 10.96
C ILE A 212 1.80 -10.71 12.04
N ASN A 213 1.76 -11.14 13.30
CA ASN A 213 2.23 -10.35 14.45
C ASN A 213 1.57 -8.97 14.60
N ALA A 214 0.25 -8.88 14.33
CA ALA A 214 -0.61 -7.76 14.73
C ALA A 214 -1.29 -8.05 16.08
N SER A 215 -1.82 -7.05 16.77
CA SER A 215 -2.56 -7.28 18.03
C SER A 215 -3.90 -8.02 17.79
N ALA A 216 -4.53 -7.76 16.64
CA ALA A 216 -5.60 -8.57 16.06
C ALA A 216 -5.58 -8.46 14.52
N SER A 217 -6.11 -9.45 13.82
CA SER A 217 -5.94 -9.56 12.37
C SER A 217 -6.83 -8.59 11.58
N ILE A 218 -8.17 -8.73 11.61
CA ILE A 218 -9.12 -7.81 10.93
C ILE A 218 -10.43 -7.67 11.74
N TYR A 219 -11.08 -6.50 11.64
CA TYR A 219 -12.38 -6.19 12.26
C TYR A 219 -13.41 -5.74 11.20
N ASN A 220 -14.67 -6.17 11.36
CA ASN A 220 -15.94 -5.67 10.77
C ASN A 220 -16.16 -5.70 9.23
N ASN A 221 -16.19 -6.88 8.57
CA ASN A 221 -16.46 -6.98 7.12
C ASN A 221 -17.34 -8.15 6.69
N ALA A 222 -18.06 -7.97 5.57
CA ALA A 222 -18.69 -9.03 4.81
C ALA A 222 -17.64 -9.81 4.01
N ILE A 223 -17.19 -10.95 4.56
CA ILE A 223 -16.34 -11.91 3.87
C ILE A 223 -17.24 -12.71 2.91
N ASN A 224 -17.01 -12.63 1.60
CA ASN A 224 -17.82 -13.34 0.62
C ASN A 224 -17.16 -14.69 0.26
N GLY A 225 -17.77 -15.81 0.69
CA GLY A 225 -17.29 -17.20 0.49
C GLY A 225 -17.48 -18.06 1.75
N ALA A 226 -17.88 -19.32 1.62
CA ALA A 226 -18.33 -20.21 2.71
C ALA A 226 -17.21 -21.06 3.36
N LEU A 227 -17.40 -21.38 4.64
CA LEU A 227 -16.59 -22.22 5.54
C LEU A 227 -16.44 -23.68 5.06
N ASP A 228 -15.26 -24.29 5.24
CA ASP A 228 -15.14 -25.69 5.66
C ASP A 228 -13.79 -26.01 6.35
N ALA A 229 -13.90 -26.79 7.43
CA ALA A 229 -12.93 -27.64 8.14
C ALA A 229 -11.48 -27.19 8.43
N THR A 230 -11.23 -27.01 9.75
CA THR A 230 -10.00 -27.33 10.50
C THR A 230 -8.65 -26.76 10.02
N GLY A 231 -8.13 -25.81 10.80
CA GLY A 231 -6.69 -25.55 10.95
C GLY A 231 -6.14 -24.30 10.26
N ILE A 232 -6.81 -23.79 9.23
CA ILE A 232 -6.43 -22.56 8.52
C ILE A 232 -7.73 -21.88 8.11
N GLN A 233 -8.01 -20.66 8.56
CA GLN A 233 -9.23 -19.95 8.15
C GLN A 233 -9.18 -19.66 6.65
N VAL A 234 -9.81 -20.51 5.84
CA VAL A 234 -9.99 -20.28 4.40
C VAL A 234 -11.26 -19.45 4.21
N ASN A 235 -11.06 -18.14 4.16
CA ASN A 235 -11.77 -17.13 3.35
C ASN A 235 -11.20 -15.76 3.78
N GLY A 236 -10.09 -15.35 3.15
CA GLY A 236 -9.39 -14.08 3.41
C GLY A 236 -8.20 -14.14 4.39
N THR A 237 -7.49 -15.27 4.48
CA THR A 237 -6.87 -15.83 5.70
C THR A 237 -6.11 -14.90 6.66
N PHE A 238 -6.58 -14.96 7.91
CA PHE A 238 -6.06 -14.31 9.10
C PHE A 238 -5.12 -15.25 9.85
N GLY A 239 -3.96 -14.72 10.29
CA GLY A 239 -3.04 -15.36 11.25
C GLY A 239 -2.40 -16.65 10.75
N VAL A 240 -1.28 -16.54 10.05
CA VAL A 240 -0.47 -17.70 9.65
C VAL A 240 0.71 -17.88 10.59
N SER A 241 1.02 -19.14 10.95
CA SER A 241 2.23 -19.46 11.70
C SER A 241 3.47 -19.23 10.84
N SER A 242 4.58 -18.82 11.46
CA SER A 242 5.85 -18.47 10.79
C SER A 242 6.42 -19.57 9.89
N ASN A 243 6.05 -20.83 10.12
CA ASN A 243 6.51 -21.99 9.35
C ASN A 243 5.91 -22.12 7.94
N VAL A 244 4.93 -21.29 7.55
CA VAL A 244 4.40 -21.29 6.16
C VAL A 244 5.30 -20.56 5.17
N PHE A 245 6.36 -19.92 5.66
CA PHE A 245 7.34 -19.16 4.89
C PHE A 245 8.69 -19.84 4.86
N VAL A 246 9.52 -19.48 3.87
CA VAL A 246 10.89 -20.00 3.72
C VAL A 246 11.72 -19.79 4.99
N ASP A 247 11.68 -18.58 5.56
CA ASP A 247 12.33 -18.29 6.85
C ASP A 247 11.79 -16.97 7.41
N ALA A 248 10.68 -17.03 8.14
CA ALA A 248 10.07 -15.86 8.74
C ALA A 248 10.93 -15.20 9.83
N THR A 249 11.87 -15.93 10.45
CA THR A 249 12.77 -15.36 11.47
C THR A 249 13.84 -14.47 10.85
N ALA A 250 14.21 -14.72 9.60
CA ALA A 250 15.05 -13.86 8.79
C ALA A 250 14.26 -12.97 7.82
N ASP A 251 12.97 -12.72 8.09
CA ASP A 251 12.07 -11.89 7.27
C ASP A 251 11.96 -12.36 5.79
N LYS A 252 12.21 -13.65 5.51
CA LYS A 252 11.97 -14.27 4.20
C LYS A 252 10.55 -14.82 4.14
N LEU A 253 9.61 -13.94 3.81
CA LEU A 253 8.17 -14.20 3.85
C LEU A 253 7.57 -14.65 2.52
N TYR A 254 8.41 -15.19 1.65
CA TYR A 254 7.95 -15.96 0.50
C TYR A 254 7.42 -17.34 0.96
N PRO A 255 6.33 -17.85 0.36
CA PRO A 255 5.77 -19.16 0.73
C PRO A 255 6.80 -20.29 0.62
N ALA A 256 6.88 -21.14 1.64
CA ALA A 256 7.68 -22.36 1.58
C ALA A 256 7.09 -23.38 0.57
N VAL A 257 7.90 -24.33 0.10
CA VAL A 257 7.50 -25.35 -0.92
C VAL A 257 6.20 -26.10 -0.60
N ASN A 258 5.91 -26.34 0.68
CA ASN A 258 4.70 -27.02 1.13
C ASN A 258 3.71 -26.07 1.83
N SER A 259 3.82 -24.78 1.54
CA SER A 259 3.00 -23.77 2.19
C SER A 259 1.53 -23.99 1.83
N PRO A 260 0.63 -24.00 2.83
CA PRO A 260 -0.80 -24.13 2.59
C PRO A 260 -1.40 -22.86 1.94
N LEU A 261 -0.58 -21.85 1.65
CA LEU A 261 -1.00 -20.62 0.96
C LEU A 261 -0.99 -20.79 -0.57
N ILE A 262 -0.24 -21.76 -1.09
CA ILE A 262 -0.02 -21.96 -2.52
C ILE A 262 -1.32 -22.40 -3.18
N ASN A 263 -1.75 -21.65 -4.19
CA ASN A 263 -2.99 -21.89 -4.94
C ASN A 263 -4.26 -21.98 -4.08
N LYS A 264 -4.30 -21.26 -2.95
CA LYS A 264 -5.47 -21.23 -2.04
C LYS A 264 -6.19 -19.88 -2.01
N GLY A 265 -5.72 -18.90 -2.77
CA GLY A 265 -6.39 -17.63 -2.92
C GLY A 265 -7.71 -17.77 -3.66
N ALA A 266 -8.68 -16.96 -3.27
CA ALA A 266 -9.90 -16.74 -4.03
C ALA A 266 -9.57 -16.12 -5.40
N ASN A 267 -10.40 -16.44 -6.40
CA ASN A 267 -10.28 -15.85 -7.73
C ASN A 267 -10.24 -14.32 -7.61
N PRO A 268 -9.16 -13.67 -8.10
CA PRO A 268 -9.02 -12.23 -7.96
C PRO A 268 -10.14 -11.53 -8.74
N LEU A 269 -10.99 -10.78 -8.03
CA LEU A 269 -12.13 -10.07 -8.59
C LEU A 269 -11.75 -9.10 -9.72
N ASN A 270 -10.48 -8.67 -9.79
CA ASN A 270 -9.94 -7.72 -10.78
C ASN A 270 -8.65 -8.22 -11.46
N GLN A 271 -8.63 -9.48 -11.93
CA GLN A 271 -7.56 -10.10 -12.74
C GLN A 271 -6.16 -9.54 -12.42
N VAL A 272 -5.65 -9.87 -11.24
CA VAL A 272 -4.31 -9.47 -10.83
C VAL A 272 -3.31 -10.18 -11.74
N LEU A 273 -2.68 -9.42 -12.63
CA LEU A 273 -1.70 -10.00 -13.55
C LEU A 273 -0.41 -10.37 -12.83
N TYR A 274 0.00 -9.59 -11.82
CA TYR A 274 1.32 -9.73 -11.21
C TYR A 274 1.32 -9.51 -9.68
N ASP A 275 2.18 -10.23 -8.99
CA ASP A 275 2.44 -10.12 -7.55
C ASP A 275 3.39 -8.96 -7.19
N TYR A 276 3.76 -8.85 -5.92
CA TYR A 276 4.69 -7.84 -5.43
C TYR A 276 6.08 -7.90 -6.11
N ASN A 277 6.57 -9.09 -6.48
CA ASN A 277 7.84 -9.27 -7.18
C ASN A 277 7.75 -9.10 -8.71
N GLY A 278 6.55 -8.85 -9.26
CA GLY A 278 6.33 -8.81 -10.70
C GLY A 278 6.19 -10.19 -11.34
N MET A 279 6.02 -11.25 -10.55
CA MET A 279 5.69 -12.59 -11.01
C MET A 279 4.21 -12.67 -11.39
N GLN A 280 3.89 -13.34 -12.50
CA GLN A 280 2.51 -13.50 -12.92
C GLN A 280 1.72 -14.34 -11.90
N ARG A 281 0.53 -13.89 -11.49
CA ARG A 281 -0.35 -14.65 -10.58
C ARG A 281 -1.26 -15.61 -11.34
N SER A 282 -1.61 -16.73 -10.70
CA SER A 282 -2.74 -17.55 -11.17
C SER A 282 -4.03 -16.72 -11.19
N ASN A 283 -4.76 -16.81 -12.29
CA ASN A 283 -6.02 -16.09 -12.52
C ASN A 283 -7.25 -16.81 -11.94
N THR A 284 -7.06 -17.97 -11.32
CA THR A 284 -8.16 -18.79 -10.76
C THR A 284 -7.95 -19.05 -9.28
N THR A 285 -6.74 -19.48 -8.93
CA THR A 285 -6.35 -19.80 -7.56
C THR A 285 -4.95 -19.22 -7.30
N PRO A 286 -4.82 -17.90 -7.08
CA PRO A 286 -3.52 -17.32 -6.74
C PRO A 286 -2.99 -17.89 -5.43
N THR A 287 -1.71 -17.71 -5.17
CA THR A 287 -1.18 -17.88 -3.81
C THR A 287 -1.82 -16.84 -2.89
N VAL A 288 -1.97 -17.10 -1.59
CA VAL A 288 -2.46 -16.09 -0.64
C VAL A 288 -1.31 -15.12 -0.30
N GLY A 289 -1.60 -13.82 -0.18
CA GLY A 289 -0.64 -12.76 0.18
C GLY A 289 0.04 -12.07 -1.00
N ALA A 290 1.04 -11.25 -0.69
CA ALA A 290 1.69 -10.37 -1.66
C ALA A 290 2.54 -11.08 -2.72
N TYR A 291 2.90 -12.34 -2.50
CA TYR A 291 3.77 -13.12 -3.38
C TYR A 291 3.00 -14.26 -4.05
N GLU A 292 3.31 -14.51 -5.32
CA GLU A 292 2.94 -15.73 -6.02
C GLU A 292 4.06 -16.75 -5.89
N TYR A 293 3.72 -17.97 -5.48
CA TYR A 293 4.69 -19.06 -5.46
C TYR A 293 4.97 -19.55 -6.89
N SER A 294 6.21 -19.41 -7.34
CA SER A 294 6.68 -19.83 -8.66
C SER A 294 7.88 -20.77 -8.62
N THR A 295 8.70 -20.71 -7.57
CA THR A 295 9.91 -21.50 -7.39
C THR A 295 10.06 -22.00 -5.95
N THR A 296 10.85 -23.07 -5.74
CA THR A 296 11.13 -23.64 -4.41
C THR A 296 11.96 -22.74 -3.51
N ASN A 297 12.81 -21.91 -4.11
CA ASN A 297 13.56 -20.86 -3.40
C ASN A 297 12.79 -19.55 -3.51
N ASN A 298 12.90 -18.68 -2.50
CA ASN A 298 12.40 -17.30 -2.59
C ASN A 298 13.09 -16.61 -3.77
N PRO A 299 12.37 -16.25 -4.86
CA PRO A 299 12.95 -15.54 -5.99
C PRO A 299 13.23 -14.07 -5.66
N GLY A 300 12.61 -13.55 -4.60
CA GLY A 300 12.91 -12.26 -4.01
C GLY A 300 13.89 -12.38 -2.85
N CYS A 301 14.14 -11.25 -2.19
CA CYS A 301 14.98 -11.23 -1.01
C CYS A 301 14.19 -11.24 0.30
N ALA A 302 14.90 -11.30 1.42
CA ALA A 302 14.30 -10.99 2.72
C ALA A 302 13.73 -9.56 2.69
N ILE A 303 12.66 -9.32 3.45
CA ILE A 303 12.17 -7.96 3.65
C ILE A 303 13.24 -7.21 4.45
N THR A 304 13.84 -6.19 3.85
CA THR A 304 14.90 -5.36 4.45
C THR A 304 14.54 -3.88 4.40
N TYR A 305 15.42 -3.04 4.95
CA TYR A 305 15.42 -1.59 4.70
C TYR A 305 15.80 -1.37 3.22
N SER A 306 14.98 -0.68 2.42
CA SER A 306 15.04 -0.58 0.94
C SER A 306 14.24 -1.64 0.16
N PHE A 307 13.51 -1.19 -0.86
CA PHE A 307 12.67 -1.97 -1.77
C PHE A 307 13.49 -2.94 -2.64
N LYS A 308 12.95 -4.15 -2.85
CA LYS A 308 13.40 -5.18 -3.81
C LYS A 308 14.94 -5.25 -3.96
N CYS A 309 15.58 -5.88 -2.98
CA CYS A 309 17.02 -5.93 -2.80
C CYS A 309 17.88 -5.67 -4.03
N GLY A 310 18.58 -4.53 -4.00
CA GLY A 310 19.84 -4.32 -4.69
C GLY A 310 19.82 -4.33 -6.21
N SER A 311 18.66 -4.41 -6.86
CA SER A 311 18.61 -4.37 -8.31
C SER A 311 18.54 -2.92 -8.80
N SER A 312 19.68 -2.23 -8.73
CA SER A 312 19.94 -0.99 -9.47
C SER A 312 19.88 -1.18 -11.00
N THR A 313 19.55 -2.39 -11.46
CA THR A 313 19.43 -2.79 -12.87
C THR A 313 18.23 -3.69 -13.18
N ALA A 314 17.40 -4.11 -12.21
CA ALA A 314 16.16 -4.80 -12.59
C ALA A 314 15.23 -3.73 -13.12
N ALA A 315 14.90 -3.83 -14.41
CA ALA A 315 13.83 -3.05 -14.99
C ALA A 315 12.62 -3.12 -14.05
N VAL A 316 12.17 -1.96 -13.55
CA VAL A 316 10.84 -1.84 -12.93
C VAL A 316 9.89 -2.58 -13.87
N PRO A 317 9.21 -3.64 -13.41
CA PRO A 317 8.34 -4.41 -14.28
C PRO A 317 7.40 -3.42 -14.97
N GLN A 318 7.40 -3.42 -16.31
CA GLN A 318 6.55 -2.53 -17.08
C GLN A 318 5.12 -3.04 -16.92
N TYR A 319 4.44 -2.61 -15.87
CA TYR A 319 3.02 -2.89 -15.71
C TYR A 319 2.27 -2.01 -16.70
N PRO A 320 1.52 -2.60 -17.66
CA PRO A 320 0.65 -1.80 -18.50
C PRO A 320 -0.24 -0.96 -17.59
N LEU A 321 -0.31 0.34 -17.86
CA LEU A 321 -1.36 1.16 -17.27
C LEU A 321 -2.67 0.54 -17.74
N PHE A 322 -3.48 0.00 -16.82
CA PHE A 322 -4.80 -0.54 -17.16
C PHE A 322 -5.56 0.47 -18.06
N PRO A 323 -6.34 -0.01 -19.03
CA PRO A 323 -7.15 0.85 -19.90
C PRO A 323 -8.04 1.78 -19.09
#